data_AF-A0A6M7TWY0-F1
#
_entry.id   AF-A0A6M7TWY0-F1
#
_cell.length_a   1.000
_cell.length_b   1.000
_cell.length_c   1.000
_cell.angle_alpha   90.00
_cell.angle_beta   90.00
_cell.angle_gamma   90.00
#
_symmetry.space_group_name_H-M   'P 1'
#
loop_
_entity.id
_entity.type
_entity.pdbx_description
1 polymer ?
#
loop_
_entity_poly.entity_id
_entity_poly.type
_entity_poly.pdbx_seq_one_letter_code
_entity_poly.pdbx_strand_id
1 'polypeptide(L)'
;MAEMNNTNSTGQAMIRMVIGIGVLIVLTALLFLVAPEGFYPWAKAIHILAVISWMAGMLYLPRLFVYHVDAEKGSVQSETFKVMERRLLRGIINPAMIVTWVFGLWLAWKVFGFQGGWLHAKIGLVLLLSGVHGYLAGAARKFAEDRNEKSAKHWRMINEIPTLLMIAIVILVVVKPF
;
A
#
# COMPACT_ATOMS: atom_id res chain seq x y z
N MET A 1 38.34 18.57 6.76
CA MET A 1 38.28 17.17 7.23
C MET A 1 36.91 16.88 7.85
N ALA A 2 35.81 16.97 7.08
CA ALA A 2 34.45 16.77 7.62
C ALA A 2 33.47 16.16 6.59
N GLU A 3 33.93 15.20 5.77
CA GLU A 3 33.07 14.54 4.77
C GLU A 3 33.10 12.99 4.81
N MET A 4 33.72 12.36 5.81
CA MET A 4 33.88 10.89 5.83
C MET A 4 32.87 10.08 6.69
N ASN A 5 31.85 10.69 7.32
CA ASN A 5 30.99 9.98 8.27
C ASN A 5 29.52 9.73 7.86
N ASN A 6 29.06 10.21 6.69
CA ASN A 6 27.62 10.16 6.36
C ASN A 6 27.19 8.92 5.54
N THR A 7 28.13 8.18 4.96
CA THR A 7 27.84 6.96 4.18
C THR A 7 27.60 5.73 5.08
N ASN A 8 28.18 5.70 6.29
CA ASN A 8 28.03 4.60 7.24
C ASN A 8 26.65 4.58 7.94
N SER A 9 26.02 5.74 8.17
CA SER A 9 24.76 5.82 8.93
C SER A 9 23.57 5.22 8.16
N THR A 10 23.49 5.50 6.86
CA THR A 10 22.37 5.08 6.01
C THR A 10 22.41 3.57 5.74
N GLY A 11 23.60 3.02 5.49
CA GLY A 11 23.79 1.57 5.32
C GLY A 11 23.46 0.80 6.61
N GLN A 12 23.95 1.29 7.76
CA GLN A 12 23.66 0.68 9.06
C GLN A 12 22.17 0.77 9.44
N ALA A 13 21.49 1.89 9.11
CA ALA A 13 20.05 2.03 9.32
C ALA A 13 19.24 1.03 8.47
N MET A 14 19.59 0.87 7.19
CA MET A 14 18.96 -0.14 6.33
C MET A 14 19.18 -1.56 6.83
N ILE A 15 20.41 -1.89 7.27
CA ILE A 15 20.72 -3.21 7.83
C ILE A 15 19.88 -3.48 9.08
N ARG A 16 19.77 -2.51 10.00
CA ARG A 16 18.91 -2.64 11.19
C ARG A 16 17.44 -2.81 10.84
N MET A 17 16.96 -2.09 9.82
CA MET A 17 15.59 -2.24 9.33
C MET A 17 15.37 -3.64 8.74
N VAL A 18 16.26 -4.13 7.89
CA VAL A 18 16.19 -5.46 7.28
C VAL A 18 16.25 -6.56 8.35
N ILE A 19 17.15 -6.43 9.33
CA ILE A 19 17.23 -7.35 10.46
C ILE A 19 15.93 -7.31 11.28
N GLY A 20 15.40 -6.12 11.58
CA GLY A 20 14.15 -5.97 12.32
C GLY A 20 12.95 -6.60 11.61
N ILE A 21 12.83 -6.36 10.30
CA ILE A 21 11.79 -6.98 9.45
C ILE A 21 12.00 -8.49 9.38
N GLY A 22 13.23 -8.97 9.20
CA GLY A 22 13.56 -10.40 9.15
C GLY A 22 13.24 -11.13 10.45
N VAL A 23 13.62 -10.56 11.60
CA VAL A 23 13.28 -11.08 12.93
C VAL A 23 11.77 -11.11 13.12
N LEU A 24 11.06 -10.04 12.74
CA LEU A 24 9.61 -10.00 12.82
C LEU A 24 8.96 -11.10 11.96
N ILE A 25 9.42 -11.29 10.72
CA ILE A 25 8.93 -12.35 9.82
C ILE A 25 9.18 -13.73 10.42
N VAL A 26 10.38 -14.00 10.92
CA VAL A 26 10.76 -15.29 11.51
C VAL A 26 9.95 -15.57 12.77
N LEU A 27 9.80 -14.60 13.67
CA LEU A 27 8.98 -14.73 14.87
C LEU A 27 7.50 -14.97 14.52
N THR A 28 6.99 -14.28 13.50
CA THR A 28 5.63 -14.46 13.00
C THR A 28 5.42 -15.86 12.41
N ALA A 29 6.39 -16.37 11.65
CA ALA A 29 6.37 -17.72 11.08
C ALA A 29 6.50 -18.81 12.15
N LEU A 30 7.37 -18.63 13.15
CA LEU A 30 7.49 -19.53 14.31
C LEU A 30 6.18 -19.57 15.12
N LEU A 31 5.57 -18.41 15.37
CA LEU A 31 4.31 -18.33 16.10
C LEU A 31 3.17 -19.01 15.33
N PHE A 32 3.17 -18.91 13.99
CA PHE A 32 2.24 -19.65 13.13
C PHE A 32 2.40 -21.18 13.22
N LEU A 33 3.64 -21.68 13.28
CA LEU A 33 3.92 -23.12 13.32
C LEU A 33 3.72 -23.74 14.70
N VAL A 34 4.01 -23.00 15.77
CA VAL A 34 4.06 -23.52 17.15
C VAL A 34 2.77 -23.22 17.93
N ALA A 35 2.05 -22.14 17.61
CA ALA A 35 0.86 -21.71 18.34
C ALA A 35 -0.26 -21.21 17.40
N PRO A 36 -0.88 -22.10 16.62
CA PRO A 36 -1.86 -21.71 15.59
C PRO A 36 -3.07 -20.94 16.14
N GLU A 37 -3.56 -21.29 17.34
CA GLU A 37 -4.67 -20.58 18.02
C GLU A 37 -4.30 -19.12 18.39
N GLY A 38 -3.04 -18.86 18.72
CA GLY A 38 -2.54 -17.52 19.06
C GLY A 38 -2.27 -16.65 17.83
N PHE A 39 -2.14 -17.24 16.64
CA PHE A 39 -1.74 -16.53 15.44
C PHE A 39 -2.87 -15.73 14.78
N TYR A 40 -4.12 -16.20 14.87
CA TYR A 40 -5.25 -15.55 14.18
C TYR A 40 -5.43 -14.07 14.55
N PRO A 41 -5.43 -13.65 15.84
CA PRO A 41 -5.51 -12.24 16.22
C PRO A 41 -4.37 -11.40 15.64
N TRP A 42 -3.14 -11.93 15.62
CA TRP A 42 -1.97 -11.27 15.04
C TRP A 42 -2.09 -11.14 13.52
N ALA A 43 -2.49 -12.20 12.83
CA ALA A 43 -2.73 -12.18 11.39
C ALA A 43 -3.79 -11.14 11.01
N LYS A 44 -4.88 -11.04 11.79
CA LYS A 44 -5.89 -10.01 11.61
C LYS A 44 -5.33 -8.61 11.86
N ALA A 45 -4.55 -8.41 12.92
CA ALA A 45 -3.92 -7.12 13.22
C ALA A 45 -2.96 -6.68 12.10
N ILE A 46 -2.09 -7.57 11.64
CA ILE A 46 -1.14 -7.32 10.54
C ILE A 46 -1.91 -6.98 9.26
N HIS A 47 -2.98 -7.73 8.94
CA HIS A 47 -3.83 -7.41 7.78
C HIS A 47 -4.43 -6.01 7.88
N ILE A 48 -4.99 -5.63 9.04
CA ILE A 48 -5.58 -4.30 9.23
C ILE A 48 -4.53 -3.19 9.09
N LEU A 49 -3.36 -3.35 9.72
CA LEU A 49 -2.26 -2.39 9.59
C LEU A 49 -1.80 -2.22 8.13
N ALA A 50 -1.72 -3.33 7.39
CA ALA A 50 -1.37 -3.33 5.99
C ALA A 50 -2.44 -2.63 5.13
N VAL A 51 -3.72 -2.91 5.37
CA VAL A 51 -4.84 -2.25 4.67
C VAL A 51 -4.81 -0.75 4.93
N ILE A 52 -4.65 -0.31 6.19
CA ILE A 52 -4.58 1.12 6.53
C ILE A 52 -3.40 1.79 5.82
N SER A 53 -2.22 1.18 5.86
CA SER A 53 -1.02 1.70 5.20
C SER A 53 -1.18 1.79 3.69
N TRP A 54 -1.81 0.77 3.07
CA TRP A 54 -2.10 0.76 1.65
C TRP A 54 -3.12 1.84 1.29
N MET A 55 -4.22 1.96 2.04
CA MET A 55 -5.26 2.96 1.82
C MET A 55 -4.76 4.38 1.98
N ALA A 56 -3.94 4.65 3.01
CA ALA A 56 -3.33 5.96 3.23
C ALA A 56 -2.52 6.40 2.00
N GLY A 57 -1.69 5.49 1.46
CA GLY A 57 -0.93 5.80 0.25
C GLY A 57 -1.79 5.93 -1.00
N MET A 58 -2.83 5.08 -1.16
CA MET A 58 -3.75 5.14 -2.29
C MET A 58 -4.58 6.44 -2.35
N LEU A 59 -4.92 7.02 -1.20
CA LEU A 59 -5.60 8.31 -1.11
C LEU A 59 -4.63 9.49 -1.24
N TYR A 60 -3.37 9.33 -0.84
CA TYR A 60 -2.39 10.42 -0.90
C TYR A 60 -1.74 10.56 -2.28
N LEU A 61 -1.51 9.45 -3.00
CA LEU A 61 -0.80 9.46 -4.27
C LEU A 61 -1.51 10.26 -5.39
N PRO A 62 -2.84 10.12 -5.64
CA PRO A 62 -3.53 10.94 -6.61
C PRO A 62 -3.47 12.44 -6.25
N ARG A 63 -3.46 12.74 -4.94
CA ARG A 63 -3.35 14.11 -4.46
C ARG A 63 -1.96 14.70 -4.77
N LEU A 64 -0.90 13.92 -4.64
CA LEU A 64 0.43 14.32 -5.09
C LEU A 64 0.44 14.60 -6.60
N PHE A 65 -0.19 13.75 -7.41
CA PHE A 65 -0.27 13.97 -8.86
C PHE A 65 -0.96 15.28 -9.22
N VAL A 66 -2.00 15.70 -8.48
CA VAL A 66 -2.65 17.00 -8.67
C VAL A 66 -1.62 18.12 -8.54
N TYR A 67 -0.82 18.10 -7.48
CA TYR A 67 0.21 19.13 -7.25
C TYR A 67 1.38 19.03 -8.23
N HIS A 68 1.71 17.83 -8.68
CA HIS A 68 2.79 17.62 -9.65
C HIS A 68 2.39 18.12 -11.05
N VAL A 69 1.12 18.02 -11.45
CA VAL A 69 0.63 18.63 -12.70
C VAL A 69 0.84 20.14 -12.73
N ASP A 70 0.66 20.80 -11.58
CA ASP A 70 0.80 22.25 -11.46
C ASP A 70 2.27 22.70 -11.38
N ALA A 71 3.21 21.76 -11.18
CA ALA A 71 4.65 22.06 -11.12
C ALA A 71 5.26 22.11 -12.54
N GLU A 72 6.15 23.09 -12.77
CA GLU A 72 6.88 23.19 -14.03
C GLU A 72 7.83 21.98 -14.20
N LYS A 73 7.87 21.42 -15.42
CA LYS A 73 8.70 20.26 -15.73
C LYS A 73 10.18 20.58 -15.52
N GLY A 74 10.90 19.69 -14.83
CA GLY A 74 12.31 19.89 -14.51
C GLY A 74 12.58 20.92 -13.41
N SER A 75 11.54 21.54 -12.84
CA SER A 75 11.70 22.37 -11.64
C SER A 75 12.11 21.52 -10.43
N VAL A 76 12.72 22.16 -9.44
CA VAL A 76 13.04 21.53 -8.14
C VAL A 76 11.81 20.87 -7.52
N GLN A 77 10.63 21.50 -7.69
CA GLN A 77 9.37 20.97 -7.19
C GLN A 77 8.95 19.69 -7.92
N SER A 78 9.03 19.65 -9.26
CA SER A 78 8.73 18.45 -10.05
C SER A 78 9.67 17.29 -9.67
N GLU A 79 10.97 17.53 -9.58
CA GLU A 79 11.94 16.49 -9.19
C GLU A 79 11.69 15.98 -7.76
N THR A 80 11.30 16.88 -6.85
CA THR A 80 10.91 16.50 -5.49
C THR A 80 9.68 15.59 -5.49
N PHE A 81 8.66 15.91 -6.29
CA PHE A 81 7.46 15.06 -6.41
C PHE A 81 7.78 13.69 -6.99
N LYS A 82 8.63 13.59 -8.02
CA LYS A 82 9.07 12.29 -8.58
C LYS A 82 9.70 11.40 -7.50
N VAL A 83 10.49 11.98 -6.60
CA VAL A 83 11.09 11.24 -5.47
C VAL A 83 10.02 10.82 -4.45
N MET A 84 9.13 11.74 -4.06
CA MET A 84 8.06 11.46 -3.11
C MET A 84 7.11 10.36 -3.59
N GLU A 85 6.63 10.45 -4.83
CA GLU A 85 5.75 9.47 -5.46
C GLU A 85 6.41 8.09 -5.54
N ARG A 86 7.69 8.03 -5.94
CA ARG A 86 8.44 6.77 -6.02
C ARG A 86 8.63 6.14 -4.65
N ARG A 87 8.99 6.94 -3.63
CA ARG A 87 9.18 6.45 -2.26
C ARG A 87 7.87 5.98 -1.65
N LEU A 88 6.78 6.71 -1.86
CA LEU A 88 5.45 6.33 -1.41
C LEU A 88 5.01 5.01 -2.04
N LEU A 89 5.13 4.87 -3.37
CA LEU A 89 4.77 3.64 -4.07
C LEU A 89 5.61 2.45 -3.63
N ARG A 90 6.94 2.54 -3.74
CA ARG A 90 7.83 1.39 -3.50
C ARG A 90 8.03 1.09 -2.03
N GLY A 91 8.04 2.11 -1.18
CA GLY A 91 8.33 1.99 0.25
C GLY A 91 7.11 1.66 1.09
N ILE A 92 5.91 2.12 0.70
CA ILE A 92 4.70 1.99 1.53
C ILE A 92 3.61 1.21 0.78
N ILE A 93 3.16 1.70 -0.38
CA ILE A 93 1.95 1.17 -1.04
C ILE A 93 2.18 -0.28 -1.50
N ASN A 94 3.26 -0.57 -2.21
CA ASN A 94 3.55 -1.90 -2.75
C ASN A 94 3.69 -2.97 -1.65
N PRO A 95 4.55 -2.79 -0.62
CA PRO A 95 4.67 -3.79 0.45
C PRO A 95 3.35 -3.93 1.23
N ALA A 96 2.65 -2.84 1.51
CA ALA A 96 1.36 -2.89 2.21
C ALA A 96 0.28 -3.65 1.41
N MET A 97 0.22 -3.47 0.09
CA MET A 97 -0.67 -4.23 -0.79
C MET A 97 -0.34 -5.73 -0.75
N ILE A 98 0.93 -6.10 -0.84
CA ILE A 98 1.37 -7.50 -0.81
C ILE A 98 0.95 -8.14 0.52
N VAL A 99 1.26 -7.50 1.66
CA VAL A 99 0.89 -8.00 2.99
C VAL A 99 -0.63 -8.08 3.14
N THR A 100 -1.37 -7.10 2.62
CA THR A 100 -2.84 -7.11 2.61
C THR A 100 -3.38 -8.35 1.90
N TRP A 101 -2.87 -8.68 0.72
CA TRP A 101 -3.29 -9.85 -0.05
C TRP A 101 -2.92 -11.16 0.63
N VAL A 102 -1.68 -11.30 1.11
CA VAL A 102 -1.21 -12.52 1.77
C VAL A 102 -2.05 -12.84 3.00
N PHE A 103 -2.20 -11.89 3.94
CA PHE A 103 -2.99 -12.13 5.14
C PHE A 103 -4.49 -12.13 4.88
N GLY A 104 -4.97 -11.37 3.89
CA GLY A 104 -6.38 -11.33 3.51
C GLY A 104 -6.86 -12.67 2.95
N LEU A 105 -6.10 -13.27 2.04
CA LEU A 105 -6.40 -14.60 1.49
C LEU A 105 -6.23 -15.69 2.54
N TRP A 106 -5.23 -15.58 3.40
CA TRP A 106 -5.06 -16.51 4.52
C TRP A 106 -6.28 -16.49 5.46
N LEU A 107 -6.77 -15.30 5.84
CA LEU A 107 -7.99 -15.15 6.65
C LEU A 107 -9.23 -15.67 5.92
N ALA A 108 -9.37 -15.38 4.62
CA ALA A 108 -10.47 -15.88 3.80
C ALA A 108 -10.51 -17.41 3.78
N TRP A 109 -9.35 -18.06 3.68
CA TRP A 109 -9.24 -19.51 3.66
C TRP A 109 -9.45 -20.13 5.05
N LYS A 110 -8.70 -19.69 6.06
CA LYS A 110 -8.67 -20.34 7.38
C LYS A 110 -9.86 -20.04 8.26
N VAL A 111 -10.41 -18.83 8.18
CA VAL A 111 -11.47 -18.37 9.09
C VAL A 111 -12.84 -18.51 8.45
N PHE A 112 -12.94 -18.15 7.18
CA PHE A 112 -14.22 -18.12 6.47
C PHE A 112 -14.40 -19.27 5.49
N GLY A 113 -13.36 -20.04 5.16
CA GLY A 113 -13.43 -21.12 4.18
C GLY A 113 -13.92 -20.67 2.81
N PHE A 114 -13.70 -19.40 2.44
CA PHE A 114 -14.31 -18.71 1.30
C PHE A 114 -15.85 -18.77 1.27
N GLN A 115 -16.52 -18.90 2.41
CA GLN A 115 -17.98 -18.93 2.51
C GLN A 115 -18.57 -17.51 2.65
N GLY A 116 -19.80 -17.36 2.19
CA GLY A 116 -20.55 -16.10 2.20
C GLY A 116 -20.35 -15.27 0.94
N GLY A 117 -21.43 -14.70 0.41
CA GLY A 117 -21.33 -13.88 -0.80
C GLY A 117 -20.63 -12.54 -0.52
N TRP A 118 -20.75 -11.99 0.69
CA TRP A 118 -20.08 -10.75 1.10
C TRP A 118 -18.56 -10.84 0.94
N LEU A 119 -17.97 -12.03 1.16
CA LEU A 119 -16.54 -12.24 1.06
C LEU A 119 -16.07 -12.22 -0.40
N HIS A 120 -16.82 -12.86 -1.31
CA HIS A 120 -16.56 -12.82 -2.74
C HIS A 120 -16.71 -11.41 -3.30
N ALA A 121 -17.79 -10.72 -2.93
CA ALA A 121 -18.00 -9.32 -3.28
C ALA A 121 -16.84 -8.44 -2.80
N LYS A 122 -16.41 -8.63 -1.55
CA LYS A 122 -15.25 -7.91 -0.99
C LYS A 122 -13.98 -8.17 -1.78
N ILE A 123 -13.67 -9.43 -2.10
CA ILE A 123 -12.48 -9.79 -2.89
C ILE A 123 -12.55 -9.12 -4.27
N GLY A 124 -13.72 -9.11 -4.91
CA GLY A 124 -13.94 -8.40 -6.17
C GLY A 124 -13.60 -6.90 -6.07
N LEU A 125 -14.04 -6.22 -5.01
CA LEU A 125 -13.69 -4.81 -4.78
C LEU A 125 -12.20 -4.60 -4.50
N VAL A 126 -11.55 -5.52 -3.78
CA VAL A 126 -10.09 -5.44 -3.52
C VAL A 126 -9.29 -5.70 -4.81
N LEU A 127 -9.78 -6.54 -5.73
CA LEU A 127 -9.22 -6.69 -7.07
C LEU A 127 -9.35 -5.39 -7.87
N LEU A 128 -10.52 -4.74 -7.85
CA LEU A 128 -10.70 -3.43 -8.49
C LEU A 128 -9.75 -2.38 -7.88
N LEU A 129 -9.61 -2.34 -6.56
CA LEU A 129 -8.65 -1.46 -5.88
C LEU A 129 -7.20 -1.74 -6.31
N SER A 130 -6.84 -3.01 -6.51
CA SER A 130 -5.54 -3.41 -7.04
C SER A 130 -5.34 -2.96 -8.49
N GLY A 131 -6.41 -2.96 -9.30
CA GLY A 131 -6.42 -2.36 -10.62
C GLY A 131 -6.15 -0.85 -10.59
N VAL A 132 -6.81 -0.13 -9.67
CA VAL A 132 -6.56 1.31 -9.44
C VAL A 132 -5.12 1.55 -8.99
N HIS A 133 -4.57 0.70 -8.11
CA HIS A 133 -3.15 0.75 -7.73
C HIS A 133 -2.28 0.65 -8.98
N GLY A 134 -2.51 -0.37 -9.82
CA GLY A 134 -1.72 -0.59 -11.04
C GLY A 134 -1.77 0.62 -11.98
N TYR A 135 -2.95 1.22 -12.12
CA TYR A 135 -3.13 2.45 -12.89
C TYR A 135 -2.31 3.62 -12.32
N LEU A 136 -2.36 3.86 -11.00
CA LEU A 136 -1.60 4.92 -10.33
C LEU A 136 -0.09 4.68 -10.39
N ALA A 137 0.36 3.43 -10.26
CA ALA A 137 1.77 3.07 -10.41
C ALA A 137 2.27 3.34 -11.84
N GLY A 138 1.46 3.01 -12.85
CA GLY A 138 1.72 3.37 -14.24
C GLY A 138 1.78 4.88 -14.48
N ALA A 139 0.88 5.63 -13.83
CA ALA A 139 0.87 7.09 -13.88
C ALA A 139 2.12 7.71 -13.26
N ALA A 140 2.55 7.25 -12.08
CA ALA A 140 3.80 7.70 -11.45
C ALA A 140 5.02 7.48 -12.36
N ARG A 141 5.03 6.39 -13.14
CA ARG A 141 6.10 6.18 -14.14
C ARG A 141 6.06 7.23 -15.24
N LYS A 142 4.87 7.59 -15.74
CA LYS A 142 4.70 8.66 -16.74
C LYS A 142 5.11 10.03 -16.18
N PHE A 143 4.77 10.33 -14.92
CA PHE A 143 5.24 11.54 -14.23
C PHE A 143 6.77 11.57 -14.10
N ALA A 144 7.39 10.46 -13.72
CA ALA A 144 8.84 10.36 -13.61
C ALA A 144 9.58 10.60 -14.95
N GLU A 145 8.91 10.33 -16.08
CA GLU A 145 9.43 10.54 -17.43
C GLU A 145 8.95 11.86 -18.06
N ASP A 146 8.25 12.73 -17.31
CA ASP A 146 7.64 13.98 -17.78
C ASP A 146 6.63 13.82 -18.94
N ARG A 147 6.06 12.61 -19.06
CA ARG A 147 5.08 12.21 -20.10
C ARG A 147 3.64 12.21 -19.60
N ASN A 148 3.33 12.83 -18.46
CA ASN A 148 1.95 12.95 -18.03
C ASN A 148 1.18 13.94 -18.91
N GLU A 149 0.07 13.47 -19.48
CA GLU A 149 -0.85 14.25 -20.32
C GLU A 149 -2.19 14.53 -19.64
N LYS A 150 -2.40 14.00 -18.42
CA LYS A 150 -3.67 14.12 -17.69
C LYS A 150 -3.67 15.38 -16.82
N SER A 151 -4.81 16.07 -16.81
CA SER A 151 -5.00 17.32 -16.06
C SER A 151 -5.19 17.10 -14.56
N ALA A 152 -5.03 18.16 -13.76
CA ALA A 152 -5.28 18.15 -12.33
C ALA A 152 -6.71 17.69 -11.98
N LYS A 153 -7.72 18.07 -12.79
CA LYS A 153 -9.12 17.63 -12.61
C LYS A 153 -9.25 16.11 -12.71
N HIS A 154 -8.54 15.48 -13.63
CA HIS A 154 -8.52 14.02 -13.79
C HIS A 154 -8.03 13.35 -12.50
N TRP A 155 -6.90 13.80 -11.95
CA TRP A 155 -6.33 13.21 -10.73
C TRP A 155 -7.19 13.43 -9.48
N ARG A 156 -7.92 14.56 -9.40
CA ARG A 156 -8.93 14.78 -8.35
C ARG A 156 -10.07 13.77 -8.44
N MET A 157 -10.55 13.47 -9.65
CA MET A 157 -11.61 12.47 -9.85
C MET A 157 -11.12 11.05 -9.50
N ILE A 158 -9.89 10.71 -9.90
CA ILE A 158 -9.30 9.41 -9.57
C ILE A 158 -9.14 9.22 -8.05
N ASN A 159 -8.91 10.32 -7.30
CA ASN A 159 -8.82 10.28 -5.84
C ASN A 159 -10.10 9.75 -5.16
N GLU A 160 -11.27 9.93 -5.77
CA GLU A 160 -12.54 9.46 -5.20
C GLU A 160 -12.71 7.94 -5.30
N ILE A 161 -12.05 7.30 -6.28
CA ILE A 161 -12.23 5.87 -6.52
C ILE A 161 -11.73 5.03 -5.32
N PRO A 162 -10.50 5.22 -4.78
CA PRO A 162 -10.09 4.53 -3.57
C PRO A 162 -11.01 4.79 -2.38
N THR A 163 -11.52 6.01 -2.22
CA THR A 163 -12.44 6.38 -1.12
C THR A 163 -13.73 5.57 -1.20
N LEU A 164 -14.37 5.53 -2.37
CA LEU A 164 -15.62 4.78 -2.57
C LEU A 164 -15.42 3.28 -2.38
N LEU A 165 -14.33 2.72 -2.92
CA LEU A 165 -13.98 1.31 -2.74
C LEU A 165 -13.75 0.99 -1.26
N MET A 166 -13.05 1.85 -0.52
CA MET A 166 -12.82 1.70 0.92
C MET A 166 -14.13 1.61 1.69
N ILE A 167 -15.06 2.55 1.44
CA ILE A 167 -16.37 2.57 2.12
C ILE A 167 -17.10 1.25 1.88
N ALA A 168 -17.19 0.81 0.62
CA ALA A 168 -17.88 -0.44 0.28
C ALA A 168 -17.20 -1.68 0.89
N ILE A 169 -15.87 -1.77 0.84
CA ILE A 169 -15.09 -2.87 1.43
C ILE A 169 -15.30 -2.95 2.94
N VAL A 170 -15.30 -1.81 3.65
CA VAL A 170 -15.52 -1.73 5.09
C VAL A 170 -16.93 -2.15 5.46
N ILE A 171 -17.95 -1.66 4.74
CA ILE A 171 -19.34 -2.05 4.96
C ILE A 171 -19.51 -3.56 4.78
N LEU A 172 -18.95 -4.15 3.72
CA LEU A 172 -19.07 -5.59 3.47
C LEU A 172 -18.46 -6.44 4.59
N VAL A 173 -17.28 -6.08 5.10
CA VAL A 173 -16.63 -6.88 6.15
C VAL A 173 -17.27 -6.69 7.53
N VAL A 174 -17.90 -5.55 7.79
CA VAL A 174 -18.56 -5.25 9.07
C VAL A 174 -19.99 -5.77 9.10
N VAL A 175 -20.80 -5.43 8.10
CA VAL A 175 -22.24 -5.77 8.05
C VAL A 175 -22.47 -7.21 7.62
N LYS A 176 -21.65 -7.74 6.71
CA LYS A 176 -21.75 -9.11 6.16
C LYS A 176 -23.18 -9.49 5.71
N PRO A 177 -23.76 -8.75 4.75
CA PRO A 177 -25.20 -8.81 4.47
C PRO A 177 -25.72 -10.11 3.83
N PHE A 178 -24.86 -10.97 3.29
CA PHE A 178 -25.23 -12.21 2.58
C PHE A 178 -24.06 -13.18 2.44
#